data_AF-A0A5C3M7G0-F1
#
_entry.id   AF-A0A5C3M7G0-F1
#
_cell.length_a   1.000
_cell.length_b   1.000
_cell.length_c   1.000
_cell.angle_alpha   90.00
_cell.angle_beta   90.00
_cell.angle_gamma   90.00
#
_symmetry.space_group_name_H-M   'P 1'
#
loop_
_entity.id
_entity.type
_entity.pdbx_description
1 polymer ?
#
loop_
_entity_poly.entity_id
_entity_poly.type
_entity_poly.pdbx_seq_one_letter_code
_entity_poly.pdbx_strand_id
1 'polypeptide(L)'
;MALSTGKGKEKAIDLTEEADSSDSVSSSGSDSDSSDSDSEPEITQEYLDSLLEKAKQNAIASSRKNQEAVVEFKENEAEIITLDDDSQPPLPQLNPGKLPPPYIELGESRLDGPSSIRDPDVEIAEKASSSRTVPAPPLPPPEITKTGKPLTKKEKKELKARTTGKDWFDMPAPPEAELPRLHREVEALRLRNQLDPKRFYRKDEGEGKGIKGLPKYFAIGTILPSSTPFGTASGDNLTRANRKRTLVDELVDDAEAKRYAKKKFEELQSVRGTRGKNTLHAKRAMRKGKF
;
A
#
# COMPACT_ATOMS: atom_id res chain seq x y z
N MET A 1 -29.71 26.14 -9.78
CA MET A 1 -29.49 26.50 -8.37
C MET A 1 -28.46 25.55 -7.78
N ALA A 2 -27.31 26.14 -7.42
CA ALA A 2 -26.23 25.71 -6.52
C ALA A 2 -25.86 24.22 -6.37
N LEU A 3 -24.71 23.88 -6.97
CA LEU A 3 -23.80 22.80 -6.60
C LEU A 3 -23.12 23.13 -5.27
N SER A 4 -22.92 22.13 -4.39
CA SER A 4 -22.08 22.29 -3.19
C SER A 4 -20.92 21.30 -3.23
N THR A 5 -19.71 21.87 -3.23
CA THR A 5 -18.42 21.20 -3.33
C THR A 5 -17.82 21.03 -1.93
N GLY A 6 -17.50 19.79 -1.56
CA GLY A 6 -16.85 19.43 -0.29
C GLY A 6 -15.33 19.34 -0.47
N LYS A 7 -14.63 20.21 0.25
CA LYS A 7 -13.22 20.58 0.10
C LYS A 7 -12.29 19.63 0.87
N GLY A 8 -11.49 18.83 0.16
CA GLY A 8 -10.37 18.07 0.73
C GLY A 8 -9.16 18.96 0.94
N LYS A 9 -8.61 18.99 2.16
CA LYS A 9 -7.34 19.64 2.51
C LYS A 9 -6.27 18.58 2.63
N GLU A 10 -5.40 18.48 1.63
CA GLU A 10 -4.14 17.75 1.72
C GLU A 10 -3.03 18.75 2.00
N LYS A 11 -2.18 18.41 2.97
CA LYS A 11 -1.13 19.27 3.50
C LYS A 11 0.19 18.77 2.91
N ALA A 12 0.79 19.60 2.06
CA ALA A 12 2.08 19.36 1.42
C ALA A 12 3.21 19.29 2.46
N ILE A 13 4.18 18.41 2.18
CA ILE A 13 5.43 18.23 2.90
C ILE A 13 6.50 18.90 2.02
N ASP A 14 7.22 19.83 2.62
CA ASP A 14 8.30 20.61 2.01
C ASP A 14 9.62 20.03 2.51
N LEU A 15 10.48 19.59 1.59
CA LEU A 15 11.85 19.15 1.86
C LEU A 15 12.70 19.40 0.61
N THR A 16 13.37 20.54 0.69
CA THR A 16 14.52 21.08 -0.04
C THR A 16 15.58 20.06 -0.44
N GLU A 17 16.03 20.09 -1.70
CA GLU A 17 17.42 19.82 -2.08
C GLU A 17 17.88 20.75 -3.22
N GLU A 18 19.14 21.12 -3.12
CA GLU A 18 19.87 22.23 -3.74
C GLU A 18 20.05 22.07 -5.26
N ALA A 19 19.97 23.20 -5.97
CA ALA A 19 20.29 23.31 -7.39
C ALA A 19 21.74 23.79 -7.54
N ASP A 20 22.56 23.00 -8.24
CA ASP A 20 23.87 23.42 -8.72
C ASP A 20 23.84 23.61 -10.24
N SER A 21 24.42 24.73 -10.66
CA SER A 21 24.43 25.28 -12.01
C SER A 21 25.56 24.72 -12.88
N SER A 22 25.30 24.49 -14.18
CA SER A 22 26.29 24.77 -15.23
C SER A 22 25.65 24.88 -16.62
N ASP A 23 25.88 26.03 -17.24
CA ASP A 23 25.59 26.40 -18.62
C ASP A 23 26.23 25.46 -19.67
N SER A 24 25.57 25.31 -20.82
CA SER A 24 26.23 25.60 -22.10
C SER A 24 25.21 25.63 -23.25
N VAL A 25 25.11 26.82 -23.83
CA VAL A 25 24.39 27.13 -25.07
C VAL A 25 25.14 26.56 -26.28
N SER A 26 24.41 26.11 -27.30
CA SER A 26 24.88 26.07 -28.69
C SER A 26 23.69 25.97 -29.63
N SER A 27 23.23 27.14 -30.06
CA SER A 27 22.32 27.35 -31.18
C SER A 27 23.11 27.33 -32.49
N SER A 28 22.73 26.48 -33.43
CA SER A 28 23.02 26.67 -34.85
C SER A 28 21.70 26.60 -35.60
N GLY A 29 21.22 27.78 -35.97
CA GLY A 29 20.14 27.95 -36.93
C GLY A 29 20.69 27.87 -38.35
N SER A 30 19.91 27.26 -39.23
CA SER A 30 20.03 27.35 -40.66
C SER A 30 18.61 27.36 -41.21
N ASP A 31 18.06 28.55 -41.34
CA ASP A 31 16.87 28.83 -42.12
C ASP A 31 17.16 28.57 -43.61
N SER A 32 16.30 27.80 -44.27
CA SER A 32 16.01 28.07 -45.68
C SER A 32 14.55 27.73 -45.96
N ASP A 33 13.84 28.82 -46.12
CA ASP A 33 12.48 29.00 -46.55
C ASP A 33 12.22 28.33 -47.92
N SER A 34 11.15 27.56 -47.99
CA SER A 34 10.41 27.38 -49.24
C SER A 34 8.95 27.22 -48.89
N SER A 35 8.31 28.38 -48.69
CA SER A 35 6.88 28.55 -48.88
C SER A 35 6.43 27.90 -50.20
N ASP A 36 5.79 26.74 -50.10
CA ASP A 36 4.85 26.28 -51.12
C ASP A 36 3.49 26.22 -50.44
N SER A 37 2.65 27.17 -50.84
CA SER A 37 1.28 27.29 -50.40
C SER A 37 0.49 26.19 -51.11
N ASP A 38 0.17 25.10 -50.42
CA ASP A 38 -0.83 24.19 -50.93
C ASP A 38 -1.78 23.71 -49.83
N SER A 39 -3.05 23.78 -50.18
CA SER A 39 -4.20 23.53 -49.33
C SER A 39 -4.09 22.12 -48.74
N GLU A 40 -4.25 21.92 -47.44
CA GLU A 40 -4.21 20.57 -46.86
C GLU A 40 -5.31 19.69 -47.47
N PRO A 41 -4.98 18.64 -48.25
CA PRO A 41 -5.96 17.61 -48.51
C PRO A 41 -6.05 16.75 -47.25
N GLU A 42 -7.28 16.50 -46.79
CA GLU A 42 -7.53 15.55 -45.69
C GLU A 42 -6.75 14.26 -45.96
N ILE A 43 -5.99 13.78 -44.97
CA ILE A 43 -5.13 12.59 -45.06
C ILE A 43 -6.01 11.35 -45.20
N THR A 44 -6.45 11.12 -46.43
CA THR A 44 -7.19 9.93 -46.85
C THR A 44 -6.19 8.86 -47.25
N GLN A 45 -6.57 7.59 -47.08
CA GLN A 45 -5.71 6.46 -47.43
C GLN A 45 -5.32 6.47 -48.92
N GLU A 46 -6.25 6.91 -49.79
CA GLU A 46 -6.01 7.06 -51.22
C GLU A 46 -4.91 8.08 -51.55
N TYR A 47 -4.81 9.16 -50.77
CA TYR A 47 -3.76 10.17 -50.94
C TYR A 47 -2.37 9.60 -50.61
N LEU A 48 -2.26 8.84 -49.51
CA LEU A 48 -1.02 8.17 -49.10
C LEU A 48 -0.57 7.12 -50.14
N ASP A 49 -1.52 6.39 -50.70
CA ASP A 49 -1.25 5.40 -51.75
C ASP A 49 -0.76 6.09 -53.03
N SER A 50 -1.35 7.23 -53.41
CA SER A 50 -0.87 8.03 -54.56
C SER A 50 0.56 8.54 -54.34
N LEU A 51 0.91 8.92 -53.11
CA LEU A 51 2.24 9.40 -52.75
C LEU A 51 3.28 8.26 -52.85
N LEU A 52 2.89 7.06 -52.39
CA LEU A 52 3.72 5.86 -52.49
C LEU A 52 3.94 5.43 -53.95
N GLU A 53 2.93 5.52 -54.81
CA GLU A 53 3.08 5.24 -56.23
C GLU A 53 3.99 6.24 -56.92
N LYS A 54 3.85 7.54 -56.61
CA LYS A 54 4.73 8.60 -57.12
C LYS A 54 6.18 8.40 -56.69
N ALA A 55 6.41 7.99 -55.44
CA ALA A 55 7.74 7.65 -54.93
C ALA A 55 8.35 6.45 -55.66
N LYS A 56 7.56 5.39 -55.91
CA LYS A 56 8.01 4.21 -56.67
C LYS A 56 8.39 4.56 -58.11
N GLN A 57 7.57 5.36 -58.79
CA GLN A 57 7.87 5.80 -60.16
C GLN A 57 9.13 6.65 -60.22
N ASN A 58 9.36 7.53 -59.26
CA ASN A 58 10.61 8.30 -59.16
C ASN A 58 11.84 7.42 -58.91
N ALA A 59 11.72 6.37 -58.09
CA ALA A 59 12.81 5.42 -57.86
C ALA A 59 13.12 4.56 -59.12
N ILE A 60 12.09 4.21 -59.89
CA ILE A 60 12.26 3.53 -61.17
C ILE A 60 12.88 4.48 -62.20
N ALA A 61 12.45 5.73 -62.24
CA ALA A 61 13.03 6.74 -63.12
C ALA A 61 14.48 7.06 -62.73
N SER A 62 14.83 7.12 -61.45
CA SER A 62 16.20 7.35 -61.00
C SER A 62 17.11 6.15 -61.26
N SER A 63 16.63 4.92 -61.07
CA SER A 63 17.39 3.72 -61.43
C SER A 63 17.57 3.57 -62.94
N ARG A 64 16.56 3.88 -63.75
CA ARG A 64 16.69 3.97 -65.22
C ARG A 64 17.64 5.08 -65.64
N LYS A 65 17.56 6.26 -65.02
CA LYS A 65 18.48 7.38 -65.29
C LYS A 65 19.92 7.04 -64.89
N ASN A 66 20.13 6.28 -63.81
CA ASN A 66 21.44 5.74 -63.46
C ASN A 66 21.91 4.68 -64.45
N GLN A 67 21.01 3.85 -64.99
CA GLN A 67 21.35 2.89 -66.04
C GLN A 67 21.67 3.58 -67.38
N GLU A 68 20.93 4.63 -67.75
CA GLU A 68 21.18 5.45 -68.94
C GLU A 68 22.46 6.29 -68.80
N ALA A 69 22.75 6.83 -67.61
CA ALA A 69 24.02 7.48 -67.30
C ALA A 69 25.22 6.51 -67.30
N VAL A 70 25.01 5.21 -67.11
CA VAL A 70 26.07 4.19 -67.28
C VAL A 70 26.27 3.81 -68.75
N VAL A 71 25.29 4.05 -69.62
CA VAL A 71 25.35 3.76 -71.06
C VAL A 71 25.96 4.93 -71.84
N GLU A 72 25.71 6.19 -71.42
CA GLU A 72 26.21 7.40 -72.10
C GLU A 72 27.72 7.67 -71.85
N PHE A 73 28.35 7.04 -70.85
CA PHE A 73 29.78 7.18 -70.55
C PHE A 73 30.69 6.11 -71.20
N LYS A 74 30.16 5.29 -72.12
CA LYS A 74 30.92 4.23 -72.82
C LYS A 74 31.49 4.61 -74.19
N GLU A 75 31.27 5.83 -74.70
CA GLU A 75 31.67 6.21 -76.06
C GLU A 75 32.94 7.04 -76.20
N ASN A 76 33.63 7.45 -75.11
CA ASN A 76 34.91 8.17 -75.23
C ASN A 76 36.04 7.50 -74.44
N GLU A 77 37.10 7.17 -75.15
CA GLU A 77 38.28 6.41 -74.73
C GLU A 77 39.04 7.06 -73.56
N ALA A 78 39.34 6.29 -72.51
CA ALA A 78 40.70 6.05 -71.97
C ALA A 78 40.64 5.45 -70.55
N GLU A 79 41.29 4.29 -70.43
CA GLU A 79 41.77 3.53 -69.27
C GLU A 79 41.56 4.10 -67.85
N ILE A 80 40.67 3.46 -67.08
CA ILE A 80 40.72 3.42 -65.62
C ILE A 80 40.76 1.95 -65.19
N ILE A 81 41.74 1.62 -64.35
CA ILE A 81 41.96 0.31 -63.73
C ILE A 81 40.72 -0.04 -62.89
N THR A 82 39.86 -0.93 -63.37
CA THR A 82 38.84 -1.59 -62.56
C THR A 82 39.48 -2.77 -61.85
N LEU A 83 39.63 -2.66 -60.52
CA LEU A 83 39.97 -3.78 -59.64
C LEU A 83 39.08 -4.98 -59.96
N ASP A 84 39.71 -6.16 -59.98
CA ASP A 84 39.10 -7.46 -60.26
C ASP A 84 37.71 -7.61 -59.63
N ASP A 85 36.78 -8.16 -60.42
CA ASP A 85 35.38 -8.43 -60.08
C ASP A 85 35.18 -8.95 -58.64
N ASP A 86 34.91 -8.04 -57.70
CA ASP A 86 34.18 -8.32 -56.46
C ASP A 86 32.71 -8.57 -56.82
N SER A 87 32.48 -9.62 -57.62
CA SER A 87 31.16 -10.22 -57.84
C SER A 87 30.74 -10.95 -56.56
N GLN A 88 30.51 -10.19 -55.49
CA GLN A 88 29.83 -10.67 -54.30
C GLN A 88 28.47 -11.21 -54.76
N PRO A 89 28.17 -12.50 -54.58
CA PRO A 89 26.85 -13.04 -54.93
C PRO A 89 25.78 -12.24 -54.19
N PRO A 90 24.61 -11.98 -54.82
CA PRO A 90 23.55 -11.22 -54.17
C PRO A 90 23.22 -11.86 -52.82
N LEU A 91 23.20 -11.04 -51.77
CA LEU A 91 22.98 -11.52 -50.42
C LEU A 91 21.71 -12.38 -50.37
N PRO A 92 21.75 -13.56 -49.73
CA PRO A 92 20.58 -14.42 -49.65
C PRO A 92 19.44 -13.68 -48.95
N GLN A 93 18.22 -13.88 -49.47
CA GLN A 93 17.03 -13.28 -48.88
C GLN A 93 16.84 -13.80 -47.46
N LEU A 94 16.86 -12.89 -46.48
CA LEU A 94 16.64 -13.21 -45.08
C LEU A 94 15.14 -13.41 -44.83
N ASN A 95 14.70 -14.66 -44.83
CA ASN A 95 13.36 -15.04 -44.38
C ASN A 95 13.46 -15.61 -42.95
N PRO A 96 13.18 -14.83 -41.90
CA PRO A 96 13.39 -15.24 -40.50
C PRO A 96 12.40 -16.30 -39.98
N GLY A 97 11.49 -16.81 -40.82
CA GLY A 97 10.46 -17.76 -40.39
C GLY A 97 9.49 -17.15 -39.37
N LYS A 98 8.96 -17.99 -38.46
CA LYS A 98 8.12 -17.52 -37.34
C LYS A 98 9.01 -17.24 -36.13
N LEU A 99 9.18 -15.96 -35.82
CA LEU A 99 9.93 -15.53 -34.64
C LEU A 99 9.13 -15.80 -33.35
N PRO A 100 9.83 -16.07 -32.23
CA PRO A 100 9.16 -16.10 -30.93
C PRO A 100 8.54 -14.72 -30.65
N PRO A 101 7.43 -14.69 -29.91
CA PRO A 101 6.83 -13.43 -29.48
C PRO A 101 7.81 -12.60 -28.64
N PRO A 102 7.75 -11.27 -28.72
CA PRO A 102 8.67 -10.39 -28.03
C PRO A 102 8.52 -10.49 -26.50
N TYR A 103 9.59 -10.17 -25.77
CA TYR A 103 9.59 -10.11 -24.31
C TYR A 103 8.81 -8.91 -23.76
N ILE A 104 8.64 -7.87 -24.57
CA ILE A 104 8.02 -6.60 -24.17
C ILE A 104 7.04 -6.20 -25.26
N GLU A 105 5.80 -5.97 -24.86
CA GLU A 105 4.79 -5.32 -25.69
C GLU A 105 4.80 -3.83 -25.35
N LEU A 106 5.08 -2.98 -26.33
CA LEU A 106 5.08 -1.52 -26.16
C LEU A 106 3.63 -1.00 -26.21
N GLY A 107 3.33 0.02 -25.41
CA GLY A 107 2.04 0.71 -25.45
C GLY A 107 1.79 1.45 -26.77
N GLU A 108 0.54 1.85 -27.00
CA GLU A 108 0.10 2.47 -28.27
C GLU A 108 0.75 3.84 -28.53
N SER A 109 1.24 4.51 -27.48
CA SER A 109 1.85 5.84 -27.58
C SER A 109 3.33 5.82 -27.21
N ARG A 110 4.12 6.72 -27.81
CA ARG A 110 5.57 6.89 -27.56
C ARG A 110 5.93 7.24 -26.10
N LEU A 111 4.96 7.71 -25.31
CA LEU A 111 5.15 8.09 -23.91
C LEU A 111 4.65 7.03 -22.94
N ASP A 112 4.01 5.98 -23.46
CA ASP A 112 3.46 4.92 -22.62
C ASP A 112 4.54 3.88 -22.31
N GLY A 113 4.46 3.31 -21.11
CA GLY A 113 5.36 2.24 -20.68
C GLY A 113 5.09 0.93 -21.44
N PRO A 114 5.88 -0.13 -21.19
CA PRO A 114 5.54 -1.45 -21.70
C PRO A 114 4.19 -1.90 -21.12
N SER A 115 3.25 -2.25 -22.00
CA SER A 115 1.90 -2.67 -21.65
C SER A 115 1.88 -4.09 -21.06
N SER A 116 2.83 -4.93 -21.47
CA SER A 116 3.00 -6.28 -20.95
C SER A 116 4.47 -6.72 -21.05
N ILE A 117 4.96 -7.34 -19.99
CA ILE A 117 6.29 -7.95 -19.92
C ILE A 117 6.09 -9.45 -19.81
N ARG A 118 6.60 -10.19 -20.79
CA ARG A 118 6.51 -11.64 -20.91
C ARG A 118 7.77 -12.28 -20.35
N ASP A 119 7.63 -13.01 -19.25
CA ASP A 119 8.71 -13.80 -18.67
C ASP A 119 8.64 -15.27 -19.15
N PRO A 120 9.66 -15.78 -19.87
CA PRO A 120 9.63 -17.13 -20.43
C PRO A 120 9.60 -18.21 -19.33
N ASP A 121 10.26 -17.96 -18.20
CA ASP A 121 10.31 -18.90 -17.08
C ASP A 121 8.95 -19.07 -16.40
N VAL A 122 8.17 -17.99 -16.32
CA VAL A 122 6.80 -18.01 -15.80
C VAL A 122 5.89 -18.83 -16.71
N GLU A 123 5.97 -18.63 -18.03
CA GLU A 123 5.17 -19.42 -18.98
C GLU A 123 5.51 -20.91 -18.96
N ILE A 124 6.80 -21.26 -18.81
CA ILE A 124 7.24 -22.65 -18.70
C ILE A 124 6.66 -23.26 -17.43
N ALA A 125 6.70 -22.53 -16.31
CA ALA A 125 6.12 -22.95 -15.04
C ALA A 125 4.58 -23.11 -15.14
N GLU A 126 3.90 -22.19 -15.83
CA GLU A 126 2.45 -22.25 -16.05
C GLU A 126 2.07 -23.44 -16.95
N LYS A 127 2.78 -23.68 -18.05
CA LYS A 127 2.58 -24.88 -18.90
C LYS A 127 2.84 -26.17 -18.13
N ALA A 128 3.90 -26.21 -17.32
CA ALA A 128 4.19 -27.36 -16.46
C ALA A 128 3.07 -27.57 -15.43
N SER A 129 2.57 -26.50 -14.82
CA SER A 129 1.52 -26.57 -13.80
C SER A 129 0.13 -26.91 -14.37
N SER A 130 -0.21 -26.42 -15.55
CA SER A 130 -1.51 -26.67 -16.21
C SER A 130 -1.65 -28.11 -16.71
N SER A 131 -0.54 -28.76 -17.07
CA SER A 131 -0.54 -30.19 -17.40
C SER A 131 -0.75 -31.10 -16.18
N ARG A 132 -0.57 -30.56 -14.96
CA ARG A 132 -0.70 -31.30 -13.72
C ARG A 132 -2.13 -31.21 -13.21
N THR A 133 -2.88 -32.29 -13.40
CA THR A 133 -4.20 -32.49 -12.80
C THR A 133 -4.07 -32.58 -11.28
N VAL A 134 -4.07 -31.44 -10.60
CA VAL A 134 -4.16 -31.40 -9.14
C VAL A 134 -5.54 -31.91 -8.76
N PRO A 135 -5.65 -33.01 -7.98
CA PRO A 135 -6.94 -33.46 -7.47
C PRO A 135 -7.60 -32.30 -6.74
N ALA A 136 -8.87 -32.02 -7.05
CA ALA A 136 -9.61 -30.95 -6.41
C ALA A 136 -9.43 -31.05 -4.89
N PRO A 137 -9.07 -29.95 -4.20
CA PRO A 137 -8.87 -29.99 -2.77
C PRO A 137 -10.12 -30.60 -2.14
N PRO A 138 -9.96 -31.53 -1.18
CA PRO A 138 -11.09 -32.21 -0.58
C PRO A 138 -12.06 -31.15 -0.06
N LEU A 139 -13.34 -31.28 -0.45
CA LEU A 139 -14.40 -30.38 0.01
C LEU A 139 -14.32 -30.33 1.54
N PRO A 140 -14.24 -29.12 2.14
CA PRO A 140 -14.15 -29.00 3.58
C PRO A 140 -15.33 -29.75 4.20
N PRO A 141 -15.10 -30.56 5.25
CA PRO A 141 -16.14 -31.38 5.84
C PRO A 141 -17.34 -30.50 6.19
N PRO A 142 -18.58 -30.93 5.90
CA PRO A 142 -19.76 -30.15 6.24
C PRO A 142 -19.74 -29.90 7.75
N GLU A 143 -19.79 -28.62 8.15
CA GLU A 143 -19.90 -28.20 9.54
C GLU A 143 -21.21 -28.74 10.14
N ILE A 144 -21.15 -29.96 10.68
CA ILE A 144 -22.24 -30.66 11.34
C ILE A 144 -22.26 -30.28 12.83
N THR A 145 -23.45 -30.02 13.37
CA THR A 145 -23.62 -29.82 14.82
C THR A 145 -23.27 -31.12 15.57
N LYS A 146 -23.10 -31.03 16.91
CA LYS A 146 -23.00 -32.22 17.79
C LYS A 146 -24.18 -33.20 17.65
N THR A 147 -25.27 -32.77 17.00
CA THR A 147 -26.50 -33.51 16.74
C THR A 147 -26.66 -33.96 15.27
N GLY A 148 -25.62 -33.82 14.43
CA GLY A 148 -25.57 -34.36 13.07
C GLY A 148 -26.43 -33.63 12.03
N LYS A 149 -27.04 -32.49 12.38
CA LYS A 149 -27.86 -31.68 11.46
C LYS A 149 -27.00 -30.64 10.74
N PRO A 150 -27.27 -30.32 9.46
CA PRO A 150 -26.58 -29.26 8.76
C PRO A 150 -26.93 -27.91 9.40
N LEU A 151 -25.91 -27.12 9.73
CA LEU A 151 -26.07 -25.84 10.41
C LEU A 151 -26.89 -24.86 9.55
N THR A 152 -27.90 -24.23 10.14
CA THR A 152 -28.74 -23.25 9.43
C THR A 152 -27.92 -22.02 9.05
N LYS A 153 -28.35 -21.28 8.01
CA LYS A 153 -27.66 -20.03 7.59
C LYS A 153 -27.54 -19.01 8.73
N LYS A 154 -28.47 -19.00 9.69
CA LYS A 154 -28.46 -18.09 10.86
C LYS A 154 -27.41 -18.52 11.87
N GLU A 155 -27.42 -19.79 12.27
CA GLU A 155 -26.42 -20.35 13.20
C GLU A 155 -25.00 -20.23 12.64
N LYS A 156 -24.79 -20.43 11.33
CA LYS A 156 -23.50 -20.19 10.66
C LYS A 156 -23.03 -18.74 10.81
N LYS A 157 -23.93 -17.77 10.66
CA LYS A 157 -23.61 -16.35 10.84
C LYS A 157 -23.28 -16.03 12.29
N GLU A 158 -24.00 -16.63 13.24
CA GLU A 158 -23.72 -16.45 14.67
C GLU A 158 -22.37 -17.03 15.07
N LEU A 159 -22.02 -18.24 14.61
CA LEU A 159 -20.69 -18.82 14.85
C LEU A 159 -19.59 -17.95 14.25
N LYS A 160 -19.78 -17.45 13.03
CA LYS A 160 -18.83 -16.50 12.42
C LYS A 160 -18.75 -15.18 13.18
N ALA A 161 -19.85 -14.70 13.76
CA ALA A 161 -19.88 -13.44 14.52
C ALA A 161 -19.32 -13.56 15.95
N ARG A 162 -19.15 -14.78 16.47
CA ARG A 162 -18.47 -15.04 17.74
C ARG A 162 -16.96 -14.94 17.63
N THR A 163 -16.44 -14.95 16.41
CA THR A 163 -15.02 -15.06 16.13
C THR A 163 -14.59 -13.95 15.18
N THR A 164 -13.33 -13.53 15.21
CA THR A 164 -12.78 -12.54 14.27
C THR A 164 -12.65 -13.07 12.83
N GLY A 165 -12.71 -14.39 12.65
CA GLY A 165 -12.51 -15.06 11.36
C GLY A 165 -11.06 -15.48 11.12
N LYS A 166 -10.83 -16.14 9.98
CA LYS A 166 -9.57 -16.81 9.65
C LYS A 166 -8.38 -15.86 9.47
N ASP A 167 -8.63 -14.64 8.99
CA ASP A 167 -7.60 -13.62 8.79
C ASP A 167 -6.94 -13.19 10.13
N TRP A 168 -7.66 -13.38 11.24
CA TRP A 168 -7.16 -13.10 12.58
C TRP A 168 -7.32 -14.32 13.49
N PHE A 169 -6.81 -15.46 13.01
CA PHE A 169 -6.64 -16.74 13.74
C PHE A 169 -7.85 -17.17 14.56
N ASP A 170 -9.06 -16.85 14.10
CA ASP A 170 -10.28 -17.23 14.79
C ASP A 170 -10.30 -16.84 16.30
N MET A 171 -9.89 -15.61 16.62
CA MET A 171 -9.94 -15.09 17.99
C MET A 171 -11.39 -15.00 18.51
N PRO A 172 -11.72 -15.65 19.66
CA PRO A 172 -13.06 -15.67 20.20
C PRO A 172 -13.41 -14.34 20.90
N ALA A 173 -14.69 -13.96 20.85
CA ALA A 173 -15.24 -12.92 21.69
C ALA A 173 -15.34 -13.41 23.16
N PRO A 174 -15.00 -12.58 24.14
CA PRO A 174 -15.17 -12.92 25.55
C PRO A 174 -16.64 -13.21 25.91
N PRO A 175 -16.90 -14.18 26.80
CA PRO A 175 -18.26 -14.49 27.25
C PRO A 175 -18.85 -13.32 28.04
N GLU A 176 -20.14 -13.04 27.82
CA GLU A 176 -20.82 -11.89 28.44
C GLU A 176 -20.80 -11.93 29.98
N ALA A 177 -20.79 -13.13 30.56
CA ALA A 177 -20.72 -13.33 32.01
C ALA A 177 -19.43 -12.82 32.66
N GLU A 178 -18.30 -12.83 31.92
CA GLU A 178 -17.01 -12.38 32.43
C GLU A 178 -16.75 -10.89 32.16
N LEU A 179 -17.56 -10.26 31.31
CA LEU A 179 -17.42 -8.85 30.94
C LEU A 179 -17.34 -7.89 32.14
N PRO A 180 -18.11 -8.03 33.24
CA PRO A 180 -18.00 -7.10 34.37
C PRO A 180 -16.62 -7.14 35.05
N ARG A 181 -15.98 -8.31 35.10
CA ARG A 181 -14.62 -8.46 35.62
C ARG A 181 -13.61 -7.88 34.64
N LEU A 182 -13.70 -8.26 33.37
CA LEU A 182 -12.82 -7.80 32.30
C LEU A 182 -12.91 -6.28 32.09
N HIS A 183 -14.09 -5.69 32.31
CA HIS A 183 -14.32 -4.25 32.21
C HIS A 183 -13.36 -3.46 33.11
N ARG A 184 -13.14 -3.91 34.36
CA ARG A 184 -12.23 -3.24 35.29
C ARG A 184 -10.79 -3.25 34.78
N GLU A 185 -10.37 -4.37 34.20
CA GLU A 185 -9.02 -4.56 33.65
C GLU A 185 -8.79 -3.68 32.42
N VAL A 186 -9.77 -3.64 31.53
CA VAL A 186 -9.79 -2.79 30.34
C VAL A 186 -9.80 -1.31 30.70
N GLU A 187 -10.62 -0.93 31.68
CA GLU A 187 -10.70 0.46 32.14
C GLU A 187 -9.37 0.92 32.74
N ALA A 188 -8.69 0.06 33.50
CA ALA A 188 -7.34 0.34 33.99
C ALA A 188 -6.34 0.55 32.85
N LEU A 189 -6.37 -0.27 31.80
CA LEU A 189 -5.52 -0.08 30.61
C LEU A 189 -5.78 1.24 29.89
N ARG A 190 -7.05 1.63 29.77
CA ARG A 190 -7.43 2.91 29.19
C ARG A 190 -6.91 4.08 30.02
N LEU A 191 -6.96 3.97 31.35
CA LEU A 191 -6.50 5.02 32.25
C LEU A 191 -5.01 4.94 32.56
N ARG A 192 -4.22 4.18 31.77
CA ARG A 192 -2.77 3.99 31.98
C ARG A 192 -1.99 5.29 32.11
N ASN A 193 -2.42 6.34 31.41
CA ASN A 193 -1.83 7.67 31.45
C ASN A 193 -2.00 8.40 32.79
N GLN A 194 -3.00 8.02 33.58
CA GLN A 194 -3.30 8.61 34.89
C GLN A 194 -2.71 7.80 36.05
N LEU A 195 -2.28 6.56 35.80
CA LEU A 195 -1.74 5.67 36.83
C LEU A 195 -0.35 6.10 37.30
N ASP A 196 0.56 6.36 36.35
CA ASP A 196 1.93 6.75 36.63
C ASP A 196 2.20 8.17 36.09
N PRO A 197 2.52 9.16 36.95
CA PRO A 197 2.81 10.53 36.51
C PRO A 197 4.08 10.65 35.66
N LYS A 198 4.93 9.63 35.61
CA LYS A 198 6.19 9.63 34.86
C LYS A 198 6.07 9.00 33.48
N ARG A 199 4.98 8.30 33.19
CA ARG A 199 4.80 7.57 31.93
C ARG A 199 3.68 8.20 31.12
N PHE A 200 4.04 8.74 29.97
CA PHE A 200 3.10 9.29 29.00
C PHE A 200 3.01 8.35 27.80
N TYR A 201 1.84 7.80 27.55
CA TYR A 201 1.55 6.99 26.37
C TYR A 201 0.88 7.82 25.29
N ARG A 202 0.97 7.33 24.05
CA ARG A 202 0.17 7.87 22.95
C ARG A 202 -1.31 7.67 23.27
N LYS A 203 -2.12 8.69 22.98
CA LYS A 203 -3.56 8.64 23.14
C LYS A 203 -4.16 7.72 22.08
N ASP A 204 -5.01 6.80 22.51
CA ASP A 204 -5.71 5.91 21.59
C ASP A 204 -7.00 6.60 21.13
N GLU A 205 -7.38 6.41 19.86
CA GLU A 205 -8.60 7.05 19.29
C GLU A 205 -9.88 6.65 20.04
N GLY A 206 -9.85 5.51 20.73
CA GLY A 206 -10.93 4.99 21.59
C GLY A 206 -10.93 5.52 23.03
N GLU A 207 -9.87 6.21 23.47
CA GLU A 207 -9.64 6.62 24.87
C GLU A 207 -10.63 7.68 25.38
N GLY A 208 -11.49 8.21 24.50
CA GLY A 208 -12.63 9.09 24.82
C GLY A 208 -14.00 8.41 24.82
N LYS A 209 -14.18 7.26 24.16
CA LYS A 209 -15.51 6.71 23.80
C LYS A 209 -16.14 5.78 24.86
N GLY A 210 -15.74 5.88 26.12
CA GLY A 210 -16.18 4.97 27.18
C GLY A 210 -15.96 3.48 26.83
N ILE A 211 -16.85 2.63 27.33
CA ILE A 211 -16.92 1.18 27.04
C ILE A 211 -17.02 0.91 25.52
N LYS A 212 -17.60 1.84 24.76
CA LYS A 212 -17.79 1.74 23.30
C LYS A 212 -16.47 1.89 22.51
N GLY A 213 -15.40 2.35 23.15
CA GLY A 213 -14.06 2.43 22.55
C GLY A 213 -13.29 1.11 22.52
N LEU A 214 -13.82 0.05 23.15
CA LEU A 214 -13.15 -1.25 23.24
C LEU A 214 -13.38 -2.09 21.96
N PRO A 215 -12.40 -2.87 21.50
CA PRO A 215 -12.63 -3.84 20.44
C PRO A 215 -13.64 -4.89 20.90
N LYS A 216 -14.50 -5.34 19.99
CA LYS A 216 -15.47 -6.41 20.23
C LYS A 216 -14.79 -7.74 20.58
N TYR A 217 -13.63 -7.99 19.97
CA TYR A 217 -12.87 -9.22 20.14
C TYR A 217 -11.55 -8.89 20.83
N PHE A 218 -11.31 -9.49 21.98
CA PHE A 218 -10.05 -9.36 22.72
C PHE A 218 -9.82 -10.61 23.56
N ALA A 219 -8.56 -10.88 23.90
CA ALA A 219 -8.17 -11.95 24.79
C ALA A 219 -7.15 -11.41 25.80
N ILE A 220 -7.18 -11.92 27.02
CA ILE A 220 -6.21 -11.58 28.06
C ILE A 220 -5.22 -12.72 28.20
N GLY A 221 -3.96 -12.44 27.86
CA GLY A 221 -2.85 -13.38 27.98
C GLY A 221 -2.04 -13.14 29.25
N THR A 222 -1.30 -14.17 29.68
CA THR A 222 -0.28 -14.05 30.72
C THR A 222 1.09 -14.19 30.06
N ILE A 223 2.02 -13.31 30.43
CA ILE A 223 3.39 -13.37 29.91
C ILE A 223 4.11 -14.52 30.60
N LEU A 224 4.67 -15.44 29.81
CA LEU A 224 5.48 -16.53 30.33
C LEU A 224 6.88 -16.01 30.72
N PRO A 225 7.43 -16.46 31.86
CA PRO A 225 8.75 -16.03 32.28
C PRO A 225 9.81 -16.50 31.29
N SER A 226 10.80 -15.65 31.05
CA SER A 226 11.92 -15.98 30.18
C SER A 226 12.85 -16.96 30.86
N SER A 227 13.16 -18.08 30.19
CA SER A 227 14.08 -19.12 30.67
C SER A 227 15.55 -18.79 30.38
N THR A 228 15.89 -17.51 30.28
CA THR A 228 17.28 -17.08 30.11
C THR A 228 18.08 -17.32 31.40
N PRO A 229 19.41 -17.51 31.33
CA PRO A 229 20.25 -17.76 32.51
C PRO A 229 20.26 -16.58 33.50
N PHE A 230 19.93 -15.37 33.04
CA PHE A 230 19.74 -14.17 33.87
C PHE A 230 18.28 -13.98 34.33
N GLY A 231 17.43 -14.98 34.12
CA GLY A 231 16.00 -14.98 34.43
C GLY A 231 15.66 -15.02 35.92
N THR A 232 16.48 -14.39 36.77
CA THR A 232 16.21 -14.21 38.20
C THR A 232 15.04 -13.26 38.44
N ALA A 233 14.62 -13.12 39.70
CA ALA A 233 13.59 -12.16 40.12
C ALA A 233 14.00 -10.73 39.72
N SER A 234 13.43 -10.24 38.62
CA SER A 234 13.77 -8.96 38.00
C SER A 234 12.51 -8.38 37.34
N GLY A 235 12.59 -7.16 36.79
CA GLY A 235 11.44 -6.50 36.16
C GLY A 235 10.75 -7.37 35.09
N ASP A 236 11.53 -8.16 34.36
CA ASP A 236 11.02 -9.05 33.31
C ASP A 236 10.42 -10.35 33.86
N ASN A 237 10.82 -10.76 35.06
CA ASN A 237 10.44 -12.02 35.68
C ASN A 237 9.96 -11.80 37.12
N LEU A 238 8.65 -11.63 37.27
CA LEU A 238 8.00 -11.49 38.58
C LEU A 238 8.18 -12.76 39.43
N THR A 239 8.34 -12.59 40.74
CA THR A 239 8.34 -13.69 41.71
C THR A 239 6.94 -14.32 41.84
N ARG A 240 6.85 -15.55 42.34
CA ARG A 240 5.57 -16.25 42.51
C ARG A 240 4.56 -15.48 43.36
N ALA A 241 5.03 -14.71 44.35
CA ALA A 241 4.21 -13.92 45.25
C ALA A 241 3.64 -12.64 44.59
N ASN A 242 4.40 -12.05 43.68
CA ASN A 242 4.00 -10.82 42.98
C ASN A 242 3.12 -11.10 41.76
N ARG A 243 3.16 -12.32 41.20
CA ARG A 243 2.25 -12.75 40.12
C ARG A 243 0.81 -12.86 40.64
N LYS A 244 -0.11 -12.02 40.16
CA LYS A 244 -1.52 -12.09 40.54
C LYS A 244 -2.37 -12.68 39.42
N ARG A 245 -3.68 -12.79 39.69
CA ARG A 245 -4.66 -13.30 38.72
C ARG A 245 -5.14 -12.23 37.74
N THR A 246 -5.05 -10.96 38.11
CA THR A 246 -5.55 -9.84 37.31
C THR A 246 -4.55 -8.69 37.33
N LEU A 247 -4.53 -7.90 36.25
CA LEU A 247 -3.70 -6.70 36.14
C LEU A 247 -4.05 -5.68 37.24
N VAL A 248 -5.33 -5.54 37.57
CA VAL A 248 -5.79 -4.58 38.59
C VAL A 248 -5.31 -5.00 39.98
N ASP A 249 -5.28 -6.28 40.30
CA ASP A 249 -4.76 -6.75 41.58
C ASP A 249 -3.26 -6.45 41.73
N GLU A 250 -2.48 -6.57 40.64
CA GLU A 250 -1.05 -6.21 40.64
C GLU A 250 -0.85 -4.71 40.88
N LEU A 251 -1.65 -3.87 40.22
CA LEU A 251 -1.64 -2.42 40.41
C LEU A 251 -2.05 -2.04 41.83
N VAL A 252 -3.06 -2.70 42.38
CA VAL A 252 -3.46 -2.47 43.77
C VAL A 252 -2.33 -2.87 44.69
N ASP A 253 -1.59 -3.95 44.46
CA ASP A 253 -0.49 -4.36 45.34
C ASP A 253 0.72 -3.42 45.29
N ASP A 254 0.92 -2.66 44.21
CA ASP A 254 2.00 -1.67 44.11
C ASP A 254 1.88 -0.52 45.12
N ALA A 255 2.91 -0.36 45.95
CA ALA A 255 2.99 0.65 46.98
C ALA A 255 3.12 2.07 46.41
N GLU A 256 3.81 2.25 45.28
CA GLU A 256 4.02 3.57 44.69
C GLU A 256 2.73 4.09 44.07
N ALA A 257 2.06 3.26 43.25
CA ALA A 257 0.76 3.56 42.68
C ALA A 257 -0.28 3.91 43.76
N LYS A 258 -0.36 3.11 44.84
CA LYS A 258 -1.24 3.37 46.00
C LYS A 258 -1.00 4.75 46.62
N ARG A 259 0.26 5.11 46.88
CA ARG A 259 0.62 6.39 47.51
C ARG A 259 0.25 7.57 46.61
N TYR A 260 0.57 7.47 45.32
CA TYR A 260 0.24 8.52 44.36
C TYR A 260 -1.27 8.69 44.19
N ALA A 261 -1.99 7.60 43.98
CA ALA A 261 -3.45 7.61 43.83
C ALA A 261 -4.13 8.20 45.06
N LYS A 262 -3.72 7.82 46.27
CA LYS A 262 -4.25 8.38 47.52
C LYS A 262 -3.99 9.88 47.62
N LYS A 263 -2.74 10.32 47.39
CA LYS A 263 -2.37 11.74 47.43
C LYS A 263 -3.20 12.56 46.45
N LYS A 264 -3.32 12.12 45.19
CA LYS A 264 -4.10 12.82 44.17
C LYS A 264 -5.60 12.77 44.44
N PHE A 265 -6.10 11.68 44.99
CA PHE A 265 -7.50 11.59 45.40
C PHE A 265 -7.82 12.61 46.49
N GLU A 266 -7.00 12.72 47.54
CA GLU A 266 -7.19 13.70 48.61
C GLU A 266 -7.11 15.14 48.10
N GLU A 267 -6.15 15.45 47.22
CA GLU A 267 -6.03 16.74 46.54
C GLU A 267 -7.33 17.07 45.78
N LEU A 268 -7.82 16.16 44.93
CA LEU A 268 -9.05 16.36 44.16
C LEU A 268 -10.30 16.46 45.05
N GLN A 269 -10.39 15.66 46.11
CA GLN A 269 -11.51 15.73 47.06
C GLN A 269 -11.51 17.03 47.84
N SER A 270 -10.34 17.55 48.24
CA SER A 270 -10.26 18.86 48.90
C SER A 270 -10.69 19.99 47.95
N VAL A 271 -10.25 19.97 46.70
CA VAL A 271 -10.65 20.94 45.67
C VAL A 271 -12.15 20.86 45.38
N ARG A 272 -12.72 19.64 45.31
CA ARG A 272 -14.16 19.44 45.09
C ARG A 272 -14.98 19.81 46.33
N GLY A 273 -14.48 19.51 47.52
CA GLY A 273 -15.09 19.81 48.81
C GLY A 273 -15.17 21.30 49.10
N THR A 274 -14.13 22.07 48.79
CA THR A 274 -14.11 23.55 48.93
C THR A 274 -15.13 24.24 48.01
N ARG A 275 -15.47 23.64 46.88
CA ARG A 275 -16.49 24.15 45.95
C ARG A 275 -17.87 23.50 46.15
N GLY A 276 -18.00 22.60 47.12
CA GLY A 276 -19.20 21.81 47.38
C GLY A 276 -20.19 22.44 48.36
N LYS A 277 -21.35 21.79 48.51
CA LYS A 277 -22.43 22.21 49.44
C LYS A 277 -21.95 22.35 50.89
N ASN A 278 -20.93 21.58 51.29
CA ASN A 278 -20.39 21.58 52.64
C ASN A 278 -19.83 22.95 53.06
N THR A 279 -19.26 23.74 52.13
CA THR A 279 -18.78 25.09 52.46
C THR A 279 -19.92 26.06 52.72
N LEU A 280 -21.02 25.93 51.98
CA LEU A 280 -22.24 26.71 52.21
C LEU A 280 -22.88 26.32 53.55
N HIS A 281 -22.93 25.03 53.89
CA HIS A 281 -23.39 24.58 55.20
C HIS A 281 -22.50 25.11 56.34
N ALA A 282 -21.17 25.07 56.20
CA ALA A 282 -20.24 25.62 57.18
C ALA A 282 -20.43 27.13 57.37
N LYS A 283 -20.58 27.90 56.28
CA LYS A 283 -20.89 29.34 56.35
C LYS A 283 -22.23 29.63 57.04
N ARG A 284 -23.26 28.82 56.79
CA ARG A 284 -24.56 28.96 57.45
C ARG A 284 -24.49 28.62 58.95
N ALA A 285 -23.74 27.58 59.32
CA ALA A 285 -23.52 27.21 60.72
C ALA A 285 -22.80 28.32 61.50
N MET A 286 -21.75 28.92 60.92
CA MET A 286 -21.05 30.07 61.53
C MET A 286 -21.95 31.30 61.72
N ARG A 287 -22.99 31.46 60.89
CA ARG A 287 -23.97 32.55 61.04
C ARG A 287 -25.03 32.27 62.10
N LYS A 288 -25.33 31.00 62.37
CA LYS A 288 -26.39 30.59 63.30
C LYS A 288 -25.96 30.67 64.77
N GLY A 289 -24.65 30.61 65.06
CA GLY A 289 -24.08 30.72 66.41
C GLY A 289 -23.75 32.15 66.87
N LYS A 290 -24.18 33.17 66.12
CA LYS A 290 -24.01 34.59 66.49
C LYS A 290 -25.37 35.22 66.82
N PHE A 291 -26.05 34.74 67.85
CA PHE A 291 -27.18 35.38 68.50
C PHE A 291 -27.30 34.84 69.92
#